data_AF-A0A8X7QAL5-F1
#
_entry.id   AF-A0A8X7QAL5-F1
#
_cell.length_a   1.000
_cell.length_b   1.000
_cell.length_c   1.000
_cell.angle_alpha   90.00
_cell.angle_beta   90.00
_cell.angle_gamma   90.00
#
_symmetry.space_group_name_H-M   'P 1'
#
loop_
_entity.id
_entity.type
_entity.pdbx_description
1 polymer ?
#
loop_
_entity_poly.entity_id
_entity_poly.type
_entity_poly.pdbx_seq_one_letter_code
_entity_poly.pdbx_strand_id
1 'polypeptide(L)'
;MSLKSKLHIADKKINCIFVSILIDRYGRPEISVQIFEWMEKKKMKFTPSQLATFVDFIDRVHSIRAALNYFESVDPDFDNMDYKAKNWPAYDFLARSMSKNWNKRPW
;
A
#
# COMPACT_ATOMS: atom_id res chain seq x y z
N MET A 1 27.04 7.61 0.24
CA MET A 1 26.32 6.70 -0.69
C MET A 1 26.45 7.25 -2.11
N SER A 2 26.84 6.43 -3.10
CA SER A 2 27.16 6.88 -4.48
C SER A 2 25.92 6.99 -5.39
N LEU A 3 25.96 7.84 -6.42
CA LEU A 3 24.88 8.01 -7.40
C LEU A 3 24.50 6.68 -8.09
N LYS A 4 25.51 5.85 -8.43
CA LYS A 4 25.31 4.52 -9.02
C LYS A 4 24.50 3.59 -8.10
N SER A 5 24.77 3.63 -6.80
CA SER A 5 24.01 2.83 -5.83
C SER A 5 22.55 3.29 -5.68
N LYS A 6 22.28 4.60 -5.77
CA LYS A 6 20.91 5.14 -5.73
C LYS A 6 20.12 4.74 -6.97
N LEU A 7 20.72 4.80 -8.16
CA LEU A 7 20.10 4.40 -9.42
C LEU A 7 19.75 2.90 -9.41
N HIS A 8 20.69 2.04 -9.00
CA HIS A 8 20.45 0.60 -8.91
C HIS A 8 19.29 0.23 -7.95
N ILE A 9 19.18 0.94 -6.81
CA ILE A 9 18.07 0.73 -5.87
C ILE A 9 16.74 1.21 -6.47
N ALA A 10 16.74 2.34 -7.19
CA ALA A 10 15.54 2.86 -7.86
C ALA A 10 15.05 1.91 -8.96
N ASP A 11 15.94 1.38 -9.80
CA ASP A 11 15.60 0.40 -10.84
C ASP A 11 15.01 -0.87 -10.24
N LYS A 12 15.63 -1.38 -9.16
CA LYS A 12 15.13 -2.55 -8.43
C LYS A 12 13.72 -2.30 -7.86
N LYS A 13 13.50 -1.12 -7.29
CA LYS A 13 12.20 -0.72 -6.72
C LYS A 13 11.11 -0.66 -7.78
N ILE A 14 11.39 -0.03 -8.92
CA ILE A 14 10.44 0.06 -10.05
C ILE A 14 10.06 -1.34 -10.54
N ASN A 15 11.05 -2.24 -10.68
CA ASN A 15 10.81 -3.62 -11.09
C ASN A 15 9.90 -4.37 -10.10
N CYS A 16 10.15 -4.26 -8.79
CA CYS A 16 9.28 -4.86 -7.77
C CYS A 16 7.83 -4.38 -7.86
N ILE A 17 7.60 -3.07 -8.04
CA ILE A 17 6.25 -2.52 -8.16
C ILE A 17 5.57 -3.07 -9.41
N PHE A 18 6.26 -3.04 -10.56
CA PHE A 18 5.71 -3.55 -11.81
C PHE A 18 5.34 -5.03 -11.71
N VAL A 19 6.24 -5.86 -11.15
CA VAL A 19 6.01 -7.30 -10.95
C VAL A 19 4.84 -7.53 -9.99
N SER A 20 4.72 -6.77 -8.90
CA SER A 20 3.60 -6.91 -7.96
C SER A 20 2.24 -6.62 -8.61
N ILE A 21 2.16 -5.61 -9.48
CA ILE A 21 0.95 -5.27 -10.22
C ILE A 21 0.63 -6.35 -11.27
N LEU A 22 1.63 -6.89 -11.96
CA LEU A 22 1.43 -7.99 -12.91
C LEU A 22 0.92 -9.25 -12.21
N ILE A 23 1.55 -9.65 -11.11
CA ILE A 23 1.18 -10.82 -10.32
C ILE A 23 -0.25 -10.69 -9.78
N ASP A 24 -0.64 -9.49 -9.33
CA ASP A 24 -2.01 -9.22 -8.91
C ASP A 24 -3.02 -9.46 -10.05
N ARG A 25 -2.70 -9.01 -11.28
CA ARG A 25 -3.53 -9.28 -12.47
C ARG A 25 -3.67 -10.77 -12.78
N TYR A 26 -2.72 -11.61 -12.37
CA TYR A 26 -2.82 -13.06 -12.46
C TYR A 26 -3.59 -13.69 -11.28
N GLY A 27 -4.23 -12.88 -10.44
CA GLY A 27 -5.07 -13.35 -9.34
C GLY A 27 -4.29 -13.84 -8.12
N ARG A 28 -3.06 -13.35 -7.93
CA ARG A 28 -2.16 -13.76 -6.83
C ARG A 28 -1.78 -12.58 -5.90
N PRO A 29 -2.76 -11.84 -5.34
CA PRO A 29 -2.49 -10.64 -4.54
C PRO A 29 -1.63 -10.91 -3.29
N GLU A 30 -1.62 -12.13 -2.76
CA GLU A 30 -0.79 -12.53 -1.62
C GLU A 30 0.70 -12.47 -1.92
N ILE A 31 1.11 -12.75 -3.17
CA ILE A 31 2.50 -12.60 -3.59
C ILE A 31 2.84 -11.11 -3.73
N SER A 32 1.88 -10.29 -4.16
CA SER A 32 2.05 -8.84 -4.22
C SER A 32 2.30 -8.25 -2.83
N VAL A 33 1.56 -8.69 -1.80
CA VAL A 33 1.85 -8.32 -0.39
C VAL A 33 3.28 -8.69 0.00
N GLN A 34 3.72 -9.92 -0.26
CA GLN A 34 5.08 -10.38 0.08
C GLN A 34 6.17 -9.52 -0.57
N ILE A 35 5.96 -9.08 -1.82
CA ILE A 35 6.89 -8.19 -2.51
C ILE A 35 6.98 -6.84 -1.80
N PHE A 36 5.85 -6.23 -1.44
CA PHE A 36 5.83 -4.94 -0.74
C PHE A 36 6.43 -5.04 0.67
N GLU A 37 6.11 -6.08 1.44
CA GLU A 37 6.75 -6.34 2.73
C GLU A 37 8.26 -6.50 2.61
N TRP A 38 8.74 -7.18 1.55
CA TRP A 38 10.16 -7.30 1.28
C TRP A 38 10.78 -5.93 0.96
N MET A 39 10.10 -5.07 0.18
CA MET A 39 10.56 -3.71 -0.10
C MET A 39 10.67 -2.87 1.18
N GLU A 40 9.71 -3.01 2.08
CA GLU A 40 9.70 -2.34 3.38
C GLU A 40 10.85 -2.82 4.29
N LYS A 41 11.09 -4.14 4.36
CA LYS A 41 12.27 -4.73 5.04
C LYS A 41 13.60 -4.20 4.48
N LYS A 42 13.63 -3.82 3.19
CA LYS A 42 14.77 -3.15 2.55
C LYS A 42 14.76 -1.63 2.70
N LYS A 43 13.87 -1.07 3.53
CA LYS A 43 13.71 0.36 3.81
C LYS A 43 13.47 1.19 2.55
N MET A 44 12.83 0.61 1.53
CA MET A 44 12.47 1.33 0.32
C MET A 44 11.28 2.26 0.61
N LYS A 45 11.48 3.57 0.52
CA LYS A 45 10.40 4.54 0.77
C LYS A 45 9.33 4.45 -0.30
N PHE A 46 8.08 4.26 0.06
CA PHE A 46 6.95 4.33 -0.88
C PHE A 46 6.56 5.78 -1.19
N THR A 47 6.14 6.02 -2.43
CA THR A 47 5.35 7.22 -2.76
C THR A 47 3.94 7.04 -2.22
N PRO A 48 3.13 8.12 -2.08
CA PRO A 48 1.75 7.98 -1.62
C PRO A 48 0.90 7.02 -2.46
N SER A 49 1.08 7.05 -3.78
CA SER A 49 0.39 6.14 -4.70
C SER A 49 0.79 4.68 -4.47
N GLN A 50 2.08 4.42 -4.20
CA GLN A 50 2.59 3.08 -3.89
C GLN A 50 2.09 2.59 -2.53
N LEU A 51 1.99 3.49 -1.54
CA LEU A 51 1.39 3.18 -0.24
C LEU A 51 -0.08 2.79 -0.43
N ALA A 52 -0.84 3.55 -1.24
CA ALA A 52 -2.24 3.22 -1.53
C ALA A 52 -2.38 1.84 -2.19
N THR A 53 -1.51 1.50 -3.16
CA THR A 53 -1.46 0.15 -3.75
C THR A 53 -1.18 -0.93 -2.71
N PHE A 54 -0.25 -0.70 -1.79
CA PHE A 54 0.07 -1.68 -0.77
C PHE A 54 -1.09 -1.89 0.21
N VAL A 55 -1.71 -0.79 0.66
CA VAL A 55 -2.88 -0.82 1.54
C VAL A 55 -4.05 -1.58 0.88
N ASP A 56 -4.28 -1.41 -0.43
CA ASP A 56 -5.24 -2.22 -1.19
C ASP A 56 -4.92 -3.71 -1.15
N PHE A 57 -3.66 -4.08 -1.39
CA PHE A 57 -3.24 -5.49 -1.31
C PHE A 57 -3.42 -6.08 0.09
N ILE A 58 -3.13 -5.33 1.16
CA ILE A 58 -3.34 -5.79 2.53
C ILE A 58 -4.84 -6.01 2.82
N ASP A 59 -5.71 -5.07 2.39
CA ASP A 59 -7.16 -5.20 2.58
C ASP A 59 -7.70 -6.47 1.89
N ARG A 60 -7.31 -6.67 0.63
CA ARG A 60 -7.74 -7.79 -0.20
C ARG A 60 -7.26 -9.16 0.29
N VAL A 61 -6.05 -9.23 0.87
CA VAL A 61 -5.42 -10.50 1.29
C VAL A 61 -5.70 -10.82 2.75
N HIS A 62 -5.70 -9.81 3.62
CA HIS A 62 -5.82 -10.01 5.07
C HIS A 62 -7.17 -9.52 5.59
N SER A 63 -7.36 -8.20 5.65
CA SER A 63 -8.63 -7.57 6.02
C SER A 63 -8.49 -6.05 5.99
N ILE A 64 -9.63 -5.37 5.91
CA ILE A 64 -9.68 -3.91 6.08
C ILE A 64 -9.09 -3.43 7.40
N ARG A 65 -9.22 -4.22 8.48
CA ARG A 65 -8.62 -3.89 9.78
C ARG A 65 -7.10 -3.96 9.76
N ALA A 66 -6.53 -4.96 9.08
CA ALA A 66 -5.09 -5.07 8.90
C ALA A 66 -4.53 -3.90 8.06
N ALA A 67 -5.26 -3.52 7.01
CA ALA A 67 -4.89 -2.40 6.15
C ALA A 67 -4.92 -1.06 6.89
N LEU A 68 -5.95 -0.83 7.71
CA LEU A 68 -6.05 0.36 8.56
C LEU A 68 -4.93 0.41 9.60
N ASN A 69 -4.69 -0.69 10.34
CA ASN A 69 -3.61 -0.75 11.33
C ASN A 69 -2.24 -0.47 10.70
N TYR A 70 -2.00 -1.00 9.50
CA TYR A 70 -0.76 -0.72 8.76
C TYR A 70 -0.66 0.77 8.39
N PHE A 71 -1.72 1.37 7.85
CA PHE A 71 -1.75 2.80 7.51
C PHE A 71 -1.48 3.69 8.73
N GLU A 72 -2.15 3.43 9.86
CA GLU A 72 -1.96 4.16 11.13
C GLU A 72 -0.53 4.02 11.67
N SER A 73 0.14 2.89 11.43
CA SER A 73 1.55 2.73 11.80
C SER A 73 2.51 3.55 10.93
N VAL A 74 2.13 3.83 9.68
CA VAL A 74 2.95 4.59 8.72
C VAL A 74 2.71 6.10 8.85
N ASP A 75 1.49 6.50 9.16
CA ASP A 75 1.07 7.91 9.30
C ASP A 75 0.16 8.09 10.53
N PRO A 76 0.75 8.03 11.75
CA PRO A 76 -0.03 8.02 13.00
C PRO A 76 -0.76 9.34 13.28
N ASP A 77 -0.27 10.44 12.73
CA ASP A 77 -0.82 11.78 12.91
C ASP A 77 -1.65 12.23 11.69
N PHE A 78 -2.11 11.28 10.86
CA PHE A 78 -2.87 11.58 9.65
C PHE A 78 -4.18 12.32 9.97
N ASP A 79 -4.32 13.53 9.43
CA ASP A 79 -5.56 14.31 9.51
C ASP A 79 -6.51 13.94 8.36
N ASN A 80 -7.59 13.23 8.70
CA ASN A 80 -8.61 12.85 7.73
C ASN A 80 -9.53 14.00 7.28
N MET A 81 -9.33 15.21 7.79
CA MET A 81 -9.97 16.43 7.31
C MET A 81 -9.10 17.19 6.29
N ASP A 82 -7.80 16.88 6.20
CA ASP A 82 -6.90 17.45 5.20
C ASP A 82 -6.89 16.61 3.91
N TYR A 83 -7.78 16.96 2.98
CA TYR A 83 -7.83 16.32 1.65
C TYR A 83 -6.55 16.51 0.80
N LYS A 84 -5.63 17.39 1.21
CA LYS A 84 -4.32 17.58 0.58
C LYS A 84 -3.22 16.81 1.29
N ALA A 85 -3.53 16.10 2.36
CA ALA A 85 -2.57 15.27 3.09
C ALA A 85 -1.87 14.33 2.11
N LYS A 86 -0.55 14.21 2.28
CA LYS A 86 0.30 13.43 1.38
C LYS A 86 -0.24 12.02 1.14
N ASN A 87 -0.71 11.35 2.20
CA ASN A 87 -1.18 9.97 2.14
C ASN A 87 -2.70 9.82 1.96
N TRP A 88 -3.40 10.92 1.62
CA TRP A 88 -4.83 10.93 1.29
C TRP A 88 -5.25 9.82 0.30
N PRO A 89 -4.48 9.49 -0.77
CA PRO A 89 -4.89 8.42 -1.69
C PRO A 89 -5.05 7.05 -1.02
N ALA A 90 -4.26 6.75 0.00
CA ALA A 90 -4.36 5.48 0.74
C ALA A 90 -5.54 5.51 1.72
N TYR A 91 -5.75 6.64 2.41
CA TYR A 91 -6.91 6.81 3.28
C TYR A 91 -8.23 6.81 2.53
N ASP A 92 -8.31 7.49 1.38
CA ASP A 92 -9.51 7.49 0.53
C ASP A 92 -9.87 6.07 0.06
N PHE A 93 -8.88 5.24 -0.27
CA PHE A 93 -9.11 3.83 -0.54
C PHE A 93 -9.72 3.11 0.68
N LEU A 94 -9.13 3.27 1.86
CA LEU A 94 -9.62 2.66 3.11
C LEU A 94 -11.06 3.11 3.42
N ALA A 95 -11.34 4.41 3.33
CA ALA A 95 -12.68 4.98 3.56
C ALA A 95 -13.72 4.36 2.63
N ARG A 96 -13.39 4.24 1.33
CA ARG A 96 -14.26 3.58 0.35
C ARG A 96 -14.45 2.09 0.64
N SER A 97 -13.40 1.37 1.03
CA SER A 97 -13.50 -0.06 1.37
C SER A 97 -14.33 -0.30 2.63
N MET A 98 -14.10 0.50 3.68
CA MET A 98 -14.89 0.47 4.93
C MET A 98 -16.37 0.74 4.66
N SER A 99 -16.69 1.74 3.82
CA SER A 99 -18.07 2.06 3.42
C SER A 99 -18.74 0.89 2.68
N LYS A 100 -18.02 0.23 1.75
CA LYS A 100 -18.55 -0.95 1.04
C LYS A 100 -18.82 -2.11 1.99
N ASN A 101 -17.96 -2.33 2.99
CA ASN A 101 -18.15 -3.39 3.98
C ASN A 101 -19.27 -3.07 4.98
N TRP A 102 -19.52 -1.80 5.27
CA TRP A 102 -20.69 -1.37 6.05
C TRP A 102 -22.01 -1.78 5.38
N ASN A 103 -22.09 -1.65 4.05
CA ASN A 103 -23.28 -2.02 3.26
C ASN A 103 -23.45 -3.54 3.06
N LYS A 104 -22.54 -4.38 3.59
CA LYS A 104 -22.60 -5.84 3.51
C LYS A 104 -22.95 -6.51 4.85
N ARG A 105 -23.30 -5.73 5.88
CA ARG A 105 -23.72 -6.30 7.16
C ARG A 105 -25.08 -7.00 7.00
N PRO A 106 -25.24 -8.25 7.46
CA PRO A 106 -26.50 -8.96 7.41
C PRO A 106 -27.34 -8.46 8.59
N TRP A 107 -28.16 -7.46 8.36
CA TRP A 107 -29.45 -7.38 9.06
C TRP A 107 -30.50 -7.64 8.00
#